data_AF-A0A1W9QJ75-F1
#
_entry.id   AF-A0A1W9QJ75-F1
#
_cell.length_a   1.000
_cell.length_b   1.000
_cell.length_c   1.000
_cell.angle_alpha   90.00
_cell.angle_beta   90.00
_cell.angle_gamma   90.00
#
_symmetry.space_group_name_H-M   'P 1'
#
loop_
_entity.id
_entity.type
_entity.pdbx_description
1 polymer ?
#
loop_
_entity_poly.entity_id
_entity_poly.type
_entity_poly.pdbx_seq_one_letter_code
_entity_poly.pdbx_strand_id
1 'polypeptide(L)'
;MEEIKPTVTLAQLYESQNQFVDALLIYRKILASNPENREIIEGKIKALEAKIFSKQQQEYDPLINKIFSAEEKEYFAILSHHAYKEYSKSSDNTTEDIDVKSILKDEE
;
A
#
# COMPACT_ATOMS: atom_id res chain seq x y z
N MET A 1 13.26 -21.13 6.44
CA MET A 1 12.28 -20.06 6.18
C MET A 1 12.85 -19.24 5.05
N GLU A 2 12.27 -19.35 3.86
CA GLU A 2 12.72 -18.60 2.70
C GLU A 2 12.09 -17.20 2.83
N GLU A 3 12.91 -16.19 3.15
CA GLU A 3 12.45 -14.79 3.14
C GLU A 3 11.91 -14.49 1.75
N ILE A 4 10.60 -14.26 1.63
CA ILE A 4 9.97 -13.90 0.35
C ILE A 4 10.52 -12.53 -0.02
N LYS A 5 11.47 -12.53 -0.96
CA LYS A 5 12.07 -11.29 -1.45
C LYS A 5 10.98 -10.44 -2.10
N PRO A 6 10.88 -9.14 -1.75
CA PRO A 6 9.91 -8.26 -2.38
C PRO A 6 10.22 -8.18 -3.89
N THR A 7 9.25 -8.55 -4.71
CA THR A 7 9.37 -8.55 -6.18
C THR A 7 8.31 -7.65 -6.79
N VAL A 8 8.61 -7.10 -7.97
CA VAL A 8 7.68 -6.24 -8.71
C VAL A 8 6.37 -6.98 -9.01
N THR A 9 6.45 -8.29 -9.31
CA THR A 9 5.29 -9.13 -9.57
C THR A 9 4.35 -9.22 -8.37
N LEU A 10 4.90 -9.32 -7.14
CA LEU A 10 4.10 -9.32 -5.92
C LEU A 10 3.38 -7.97 -5.73
N ALA A 11 4.07 -6.85 -5.99
CA ALA A 11 3.44 -5.53 -5.91
C ALA A 11 2.31 -5.36 -6.93
N GLN A 12 2.51 -5.84 -8.17
CA GLN A 12 1.50 -5.83 -9.23
C GLN A 12 0.30 -6.72 -8.91
N LEU A 13 0.52 -7.86 -8.24
CA LEU A 13 -0.55 -8.74 -7.76
C LEU A 13 -1.43 -8.05 -6.70
N TYR A 14 -0.83 -7.27 -5.80
CA TYR A 14 -1.60 -6.44 -4.87
C TYR A 14 -2.34 -5.30 -5.60
N GLU A 15 -1.73 -4.68 -6.62
CA GLU A 15 -2.42 -3.67 -7.45
C GLU A 15 -3.68 -4.26 -8.12
N SER A 16 -3.59 -5.46 -8.71
CA SER A 16 -4.71 -6.09 -9.42
C SER A 16 -5.86 -6.49 -8.50
N GLN A 17 -5.56 -6.77 -7.24
CA GLN A 17 -6.54 -7.06 -6.18
C GLN A 17 -7.14 -5.79 -5.54
N ASN A 18 -6.83 -4.59 -6.05
CA ASN A 18 -7.18 -3.30 -5.44
C ASN A 18 -6.59 -3.06 -4.04
N GLN A 19 -5.58 -3.84 -3.64
CA GLN A 19 -4.85 -3.71 -2.39
C GLN A 19 -3.72 -2.69 -2.54
N PHE A 20 -4.10 -1.43 -2.77
CA PHE A 20 -3.14 -0.38 -3.14
C PHE A 20 -2.13 -0.07 -2.03
N VAL A 21 -2.52 -0.17 -0.76
CA VAL A 21 -1.63 0.06 0.39
C VAL A 21 -0.56 -1.03 0.48
N ASP A 22 -0.95 -2.29 0.27
CA ASP A 22 -0.02 -3.43 0.24
C ASP A 22 0.97 -3.31 -0.92
N ALA A 23 0.45 -3.00 -2.12
CA ALA A 23 1.28 -2.75 -3.30
C ALA A 23 2.31 -1.64 -3.05
N LEU A 24 1.88 -0.52 -2.46
CA LEU A 24 2.73 0.62 -2.12
C LEU A 24 3.87 0.21 -1.17
N LEU A 25 3.56 -0.59 -0.14
CA LEU A 25 4.54 -1.06 0.84
C LEU A 25 5.59 -1.98 0.20
N ILE A 26 5.17 -2.87 -0.71
CA ILE A 26 6.10 -3.72 -1.46
C ILE A 26 6.99 -2.88 -2.39
N TYR A 27 6.45 -1.92 -3.15
CA TYR A 27 7.27 -1.05 -4.01
C TYR A 27 8.31 -0.24 -3.22
N ARG A 28 7.94 0.28 -2.04
CA ARG A 28 8.88 0.98 -1.16
C ARG A 28 9.99 0.06 -0.65
N LYS A 29 9.67 -1.21 -0.33
CA LYS A 29 10.68 -2.22 0.04
C LYS A 29 11.61 -2.52 -1.13
N ILE A 30 11.09 -2.68 -2.35
CA ILE A 30 11.92 -2.91 -3.55
C ILE A 30 12.86 -1.72 -3.79
N LEU A 31 12.34 -0.48 -3.72
CA LEU A 31 13.12 0.74 -3.89
C LEU A 31 14.27 0.86 -2.87
N ALA A 32 14.03 0.45 -1.63
CA ALA A 32 15.02 0.48 -0.57
C ALA A 32 16.11 -0.61 -0.74
N SER A 33 15.76 -1.76 -1.33
CA SER A 33 16.68 -2.89 -1.48
C SER A 33 17.43 -2.90 -2.81
N ASN A 34 16.88 -2.35 -3.90
CA ASN A 34 17.53 -2.31 -5.21
C ASN A 34 17.16 -1.04 -6.00
N PRO A 35 18.14 -0.23 -6.44
CA PRO A 35 17.89 0.98 -7.23
C PRO A 35 17.67 0.73 -8.73
N GLU A 36 17.68 -0.52 -9.19
CA GLU A 36 17.36 -0.82 -10.59
C GLU A 36 15.90 -0.46 -10.88
N ASN A 37 15.68 0.34 -11.94
CA ASN A 37 14.36 0.87 -12.31
C ASN A 37 13.73 1.81 -11.26
N ARG A 38 14.55 2.47 -10.43
CA ARG A 38 14.13 3.47 -9.44
C ARG A 38 13.07 4.44 -9.98
N GLU A 39 13.28 5.03 -11.15
CA GLU A 39 12.35 6.00 -11.74
C GLU A 39 10.97 5.39 -12.02
N ILE A 40 10.93 4.14 -12.50
CA ILE A 40 9.68 3.41 -12.78
C ILE A 40 8.95 3.10 -11.46
N ILE A 41 9.69 2.64 -10.45
CA ILE A 41 9.12 2.31 -9.13
C ILE A 41 8.62 3.57 -8.41
N GLU A 42 9.35 4.67 -8.48
CA GLU A 42 8.92 5.97 -7.95
C GLU A 42 7.64 6.46 -8.66
N GLY A 43 7.55 6.31 -9.98
CA GLY A 43 6.33 6.60 -10.74
C GLY A 43 5.14 5.74 -10.31
N LYS A 44 5.37 4.43 -10.06
CA LYS A 44 4.36 3.52 -9.52
C LYS A 44 3.88 3.91 -8.13
N ILE A 45 4.82 4.25 -7.23
CA ILE A 45 4.55 4.74 -5.88
C ILE A 45 3.67 5.98 -5.93
N LYS A 46 4.04 7.00 -6.72
CA LYS A 46 3.24 8.24 -6.87
C LYS A 46 1.84 7.97 -7.42
N ALA A 47 1.72 7.11 -8.42
CA ALA A 47 0.42 6.76 -8.99
C ALA A 47 -0.48 6.03 -7.98
N LEU A 48 0.11 5.16 -7.15
CA LEU A 48 -0.58 4.46 -6.08
C LEU A 48 -1.00 5.39 -4.96
N GLU A 49 -0.11 6.28 -4.52
CA GLU A 49 -0.41 7.33 -3.55
C GLU A 49 -1.59 8.18 -4.05
N ALA A 50 -1.54 8.68 -5.29
CA ALA A 50 -2.64 9.42 -5.88
C ALA A 50 -3.97 8.64 -5.88
N LYS A 51 -3.96 7.33 -6.17
CA LYS A 51 -5.17 6.47 -6.11
C LYS A 51 -5.68 6.28 -4.68
N ILE A 52 -4.78 6.07 -3.73
CA ILE A 52 -5.09 5.92 -2.30
C ILE A 52 -5.71 7.22 -1.81
N PHE A 53 -5.04 8.36 -1.98
CA PHE A 53 -5.49 9.65 -1.48
C PHE A 53 -6.72 10.21 -2.22
N SER A 54 -6.86 9.98 -3.53
CA SER A 54 -8.04 10.43 -4.28
C SER A 54 -9.29 9.58 -4.00
N LYS A 55 -9.14 8.25 -3.84
CA LYS A 55 -10.25 7.34 -3.58
C LYS A 55 -10.61 7.27 -2.09
N GLN A 56 -9.68 7.58 -1.19
CA GLN A 56 -9.87 7.62 0.27
C GLN A 56 -10.22 9.01 0.80
N GLN A 57 -10.85 9.87 -0.01
CA GLN A 57 -11.70 10.95 0.50
C GLN A 57 -12.95 10.42 1.24
N GLN A 58 -12.85 9.25 1.87
CA GLN A 58 -13.75 8.88 2.95
C GLN A 58 -13.31 9.68 4.18
N GLU A 59 -14.02 10.80 4.32
CA GLU A 59 -13.98 11.83 5.37
C GLU A 59 -12.80 11.78 6.32
N TYR A 60 -11.83 12.67 6.08
CA TYR A 60 -10.97 13.15 7.17
C TYR A 60 -11.84 13.73 8.28
N ASP A 61 -11.39 13.58 9.52
CA ASP A 61 -12.02 14.24 10.65
C ASP A 61 -12.20 15.75 10.36
N PRO A 62 -13.36 16.36 10.70
CA PRO A 62 -13.61 17.78 10.45
C PRO A 62 -12.53 18.72 10.99
N LEU A 63 -11.88 18.36 12.10
CA LEU A 63 -10.78 19.14 12.68
C LEU A 63 -9.54 19.10 11.78
N ILE A 64 -9.22 17.95 11.19
CA ILE A 64 -8.14 17.82 10.21
C ILE A 64 -8.43 18.65 8.95
N ASN A 65 -9.69 18.69 8.51
CA ASN A 65 -10.10 19.55 7.39
C ASN A 65 -10.02 21.05 7.69
N LYS A 66 -10.12 21.43 8.97
CA LYS A 66 -10.02 22.84 9.40
C LYS A 66 -8.57 23.30 9.55
N ILE A 67 -7.66 22.38 9.84
CA ILE A 67 -6.24 22.70 10.11
C ILE A 67 -5.39 22.56 8.85
N PHE A 68 -5.67 21.56 8.00
CA PHE A 68 -4.86 21.27 6.83
C PHE A 68 -5.65 21.41 5.53
N SER A 69 -5.02 22.05 4.54
CA SER A 69 -5.47 22.05 3.15
C SER A 69 -5.33 20.67 2.53
N ALA A 70 -5.90 20.46 1.34
CA ALA A 70 -5.72 19.21 0.60
C ALA A 70 -4.26 18.98 0.20
N GLU A 71 -3.57 20.05 -0.22
CA GLU A 71 -2.15 20.03 -0.61
C GLU A 71 -1.25 19.69 0.59
N GLU A 72 -1.56 20.23 1.77
CA GLU A 72 -0.82 19.95 3.00
C GLU A 72 -1.01 18.51 3.45
N LYS A 73 -2.22 17.94 3.32
CA LYS A 73 -2.46 16.53 3.64
C LYS A 73 -1.65 15.60 2.74
N GLU A 74 -1.54 15.92 1.46
CA GLU A 74 -0.71 15.18 0.53
C GLU A 74 0.78 15.33 0.88
N TYR A 75 1.24 16.57 1.11
CA TYR A 75 2.63 16.86 1.43
C TYR A 75 3.10 16.17 2.73
N PHE A 76 2.29 16.21 3.78
CA PHE A 76 2.57 15.55 5.06
C PHE A 76 2.17 14.07 5.09
N ALA A 77 1.62 13.53 3.99
CA ALA A 77 1.09 12.18 3.91
C ALA A 77 0.10 11.83 5.03
N ILE A 78 -0.78 12.76 5.39
CA ILE A 78 -1.81 12.57 6.42
C ILE A 78 -2.84 11.56 5.91
N LEU A 79 -3.01 10.47 6.64
CA LEU A 79 -3.98 9.42 6.31
C LEU A 79 -5.34 9.71 6.96
N SER A 80 -6.44 9.41 6.25
CA SER A 80 -7.78 9.39 6.85
C SER A 80 -7.91 8.25 7.86
N HIS A 81 -8.92 8.30 8.73
CA HIS A 81 -9.11 7.26 9.75
C HIS A 81 -9.25 5.86 9.14
N HIS A 82 -10.00 5.76 8.03
CA HIS A 82 -10.14 4.50 7.28
C HIS A 82 -8.79 4.07 6.68
N ALA A 83 -8.06 4.99 6.05
CA ALA A 83 -6.76 4.72 5.43
C ALA A 83 -5.73 4.21 6.45
N TYR A 84 -5.68 4.83 7.63
CA TYR A 84 -4.82 4.40 8.72
C TYR A 84 -5.19 3.00 9.23
N LYS A 85 -6.49 2.71 9.36
CA LYS A 85 -6.95 1.38 9.78
C LYS A 85 -6.52 0.28 8.80
N GLU A 86 -6.65 0.52 7.50
CA GLU A 86 -6.18 -0.42 6.48
C GLU A 86 -4.65 -0.56 6.48
N TYR A 87 -3.92 0.54 6.67
CA TYR A 87 -2.46 0.50 6.84
C TYR A 87 -2.04 -0.31 8.07
N SER A 88 -2.72 -0.14 9.22
CA SER A 88 -2.39 -0.89 10.44
C SER A 88 -2.63 -2.39 10.28
N LYS A 89 -3.71 -2.78 9.59
CA LYS A 89 -3.99 -4.19 9.30
C LYS A 89 -2.93 -4.80 8.38
N SER A 90 -2.45 -4.05 7.38
CA SER A 90 -1.43 -4.58 6.48
C SER A 90 -0.06 -4.68 7.12
N SER A 91 0.31 -3.74 8.00
CA SER A 91 1.54 -3.87 8.79
C SER A 91 1.51 -5.08 9.72
N ASP A 92 0.35 -5.37 10.33
CA ASP A 92 0.18 -6.51 11.24
C ASP A 92 0.10 -7.86 10.48
N ASN A 93 -0.60 -7.92 9.34
CA ASN A 93 -0.66 -9.11 8.46
C ASN A 93 0.66 -9.44 7.75
N THR A 94 1.64 -8.53 7.79
CA THR A 94 3.00 -8.87 7.32
C THR A 94 3.74 -9.75 8.33
N THR A 95 3.23 -9.86 9.57
CA THR A 95 3.81 -10.67 10.67
C THR A 95 2.99 -11.91 11.06
N GLU A 96 1.69 -11.98 10.77
CA GLU A 96 0.87 -13.14 11.14
C GLU A 96 0.02 -13.66 9.96
N ASP A 97 0.19 -14.97 9.70
CA ASP A 97 -0.67 -15.88 8.94
C ASP A 97 -1.18 -15.44 7.55
N ILE A 98 -0.32 -15.65 6.54
CA ILE A 98 -0.83 -16.09 5.23
C ILE A 98 -1.34 -17.53 5.43
N ASP A 99 -2.63 -17.70 5.73
CA ASP A 99 -3.29 -19.01 5.73
C ASP A 99 -3.37 -19.53 4.28
N VAL A 100 -2.33 -20.25 3.89
CA VAL A 100 -2.15 -20.86 2.56
C VAL A 100 -3.20 -21.95 2.27
N LYS A 101 -4.08 -22.29 3.22
CA LYS A 101 -5.08 -23.35 3.03
C LYS A 101 -6.21 -23.01 2.06
N SER A 102 -6.39 -21.74 1.67
CA SER A 102 -7.41 -21.38 0.67
C SER A 102 -6.93 -21.47 -0.79
N ILE A 103 -5.64 -21.74 -1.04
CA ILE A 103 -5.06 -21.72 -2.40
C ILE A 103 -4.89 -23.13 -3.01
N LEU A 104 -5.10 -24.21 -2.24
CA LEU A 104 -4.90 -25.59 -2.70
C LEU A 104 -6.18 -26.44 -2.77
N LYS A 105 -7.35 -25.82 -2.94
CA LYS A 105 -8.55 -26.56 -3.36
C LYS A 105 -8.92 -26.11 -4.76
N ASP A 106 -8.26 -26.68 -5.76
CA ASP A 106 -8.77 -26.87 -7.12
C ASP A 106 -7.69 -27.57 -7.96
N GLU A 107 -7.38 -28.82 -7.60
CA GLU A 107 -6.86 -29.81 -8.57
C GLU A 107 -7.52 -31.16 -8.23
N GLU A 108 -8.64 -31.44 -8.90
CA GLU A 108 -9.20 -32.78 -9.09
C GLU A 108 -9.04 -33.19 -10.55
#